data_AF-A0A933ZW91-F1
#
_entry.id   AF-A0A933ZW91-F1
#
_cell.length_a   1.000
_cell.length_b   1.000
_cell.length_c   1.000
_cell.angle_alpha   90.00
_cell.angle_beta   90.00
_cell.angle_gamma   90.00
#
_symmetry.space_group_name_H-M   'P 1'
#
loop_
_entity.id
_entity.type
_entity.pdbx_description
1 polymer ?
#
loop_
_entity_poly.entity_id
_entity_poly.type
_entity_poly.pdbx_seq_one_letter_code
_entity_poly.pdbx_strand_id
1 'polypeptide(L)'
;MLEAKLQQLLLARLNTIPGVWAWRQNTGVARMGGRLVRFGIPGQADISGVIRGGWRLEVEVKSDTGVQSPEQADFQRRLEEQGGLYILARELEPVLAAVRAAIDLEVHRG
;
A
#
# COMPACT_ATOMS: atom_id res chain seq x y z
N MET A 1 -0.51 -18.08 1.31
CA MET A 1 -1.17 -17.46 2.50
C MET A 1 -2.44 -16.75 2.03
N LEU A 2 -3.49 -16.62 2.86
CA LEU A 2 -4.67 -15.81 2.48
C LEU A 2 -4.30 -14.32 2.44
N GLU A 3 -4.77 -13.58 1.44
CA GLU A 3 -4.50 -12.13 1.28
C GLU A 3 -4.76 -11.34 2.57
N ALA A 4 -5.88 -11.58 3.25
CA ALA A 4 -6.20 -10.93 4.52
C ALA A 4 -5.17 -11.19 5.64
N LYS A 5 -4.59 -12.40 5.70
CA LYS A 5 -3.54 -12.73 6.68
C LYS A 5 -2.23 -12.01 6.35
N LEU A 6 -1.88 -11.95 5.06
CA LEU A 6 -0.70 -11.23 4.58
C LEU A 6 -0.84 -9.73 4.84
N GLN A 7 -2.01 -9.15 4.55
CA GLN A 7 -2.32 -7.74 4.82
C GLN A 7 -2.14 -7.39 6.30
N GLN A 8 -2.71 -8.18 7.21
CA GLN A 8 -2.57 -7.97 8.65
C GLN A 8 -1.10 -8.04 9.09
N LEU A 9 -0.36 -9.03 8.60
CA LEU A 9 1.05 -9.22 8.93
C LEU A 9 1.91 -8.06 8.39
N LEU A 10 1.70 -7.65 7.15
CA LEU A 10 2.37 -6.50 6.54
C LEU A 10 2.09 -5.23 7.32
N LEU A 11 0.82 -4.94 7.63
CA LEU A 11 0.46 -3.73 8.37
C LEU A 11 1.13 -3.69 9.74
N ALA A 12 1.16 -4.82 10.46
CA ALA A 12 1.85 -4.92 11.74
C ALA A 12 3.36 -4.70 11.60
N ARG A 13 4.02 -5.34 10.62
CA ARG A 13 5.48 -5.27 10.45
C ARG A 13 5.97 -3.95 9.86
N LEU A 14 5.25 -3.36 8.92
CA LEU A 14 5.61 -2.06 8.34
C LEU A 14 5.71 -0.98 9.43
N ASN A 15 4.74 -0.94 10.36
CA ASN A 15 4.75 0.01 11.48
C ASN A 15 5.82 -0.29 12.55
N THR A 16 6.58 -1.37 12.45
CA THR A 16 7.77 -1.60 13.29
C THR A 16 9.05 -1.01 12.69
N ILE A 17 9.01 -0.55 11.44
CA ILE A 17 10.16 0.08 10.77
C ILE A 17 10.21 1.56 11.16
N PRO A 18 11.31 2.05 11.77
CA PRO A 18 11.45 3.46 12.09
C PRO A 18 11.27 4.35 10.86
N GLY A 19 10.46 5.40 10.98
CA GLY A 19 10.16 6.31 9.87
C GLY A 19 9.07 5.82 8.93
N VAL A 20 8.34 4.75 9.24
CA VAL A 20 7.16 4.30 8.49
C VAL A 20 5.90 4.51 9.32
N TRP A 21 4.89 5.12 8.71
CA TRP A 21 3.53 5.16 9.24
C TRP A 21 2.58 4.59 8.19
N ALA A 22 2.00 3.42 8.47
CA ALA A 22 1.12 2.71 7.54
C ALA A 22 -0.24 2.38 8.18
N TRP A 23 -1.30 2.39 7.38
CA TRP A 23 -2.66 2.09 7.80
C TRP A 23 -3.38 1.24 6.75
N ARG A 24 -4.38 0.46 7.21
CA ARG A 24 -5.28 -0.24 6.30
C ARG A 24 -6.12 0.78 5.54
N GLN A 25 -6.19 0.65 4.23
CA GLN A 25 -7.08 1.45 3.41
C GLN A 25 -8.38 0.69 3.17
N ASN A 26 -9.51 1.33 3.45
CA ASN A 26 -10.81 0.79 3.09
C ASN A 26 -11.30 1.53 1.85
N THR A 27 -11.63 0.80 0.79
CA THR A 27 -12.27 1.32 -0.41
C THR A 27 -13.56 0.56 -0.69
N GLY A 28 -14.51 1.20 -1.38
CA GLY A 28 -15.71 0.52 -1.85
C GLY A 28 -16.98 1.32 -1.71
N VAL A 29 -18.09 0.62 -1.53
CA VAL A 29 -19.44 1.20 -1.46
C VAL A 29 -20.15 0.63 -0.24
N ALA A 30 -20.71 1.50 0.59
CA ALA A 30 -21.52 1.12 1.74
C ALA A 30 -22.88 1.84 1.69
N ARG A 31 -23.91 1.19 2.24
CA ARG A 31 -25.21 1.84 2.47
C ARG A 31 -25.17 2.54 3.83
N MET A 32 -25.36 3.85 3.84
CA MET A 32 -25.38 4.67 5.06
C MET A 32 -26.61 5.58 5.03
N GLY A 33 -27.49 5.49 6.03
CA GLY A 33 -28.69 6.33 6.11
C GLY A 33 -29.58 6.25 4.87
N GLY A 34 -29.76 5.05 4.30
CA GLY A 34 -30.59 4.83 3.11
C GLY A 34 -29.94 5.12 1.76
N ARG A 35 -28.78 5.82 1.71
CA ARG A 35 -28.04 6.11 0.46
C ARG A 35 -26.83 5.20 0.28
N LEU A 36 -26.45 4.96 -0.99
CA LEU A 36 -25.16 4.35 -1.33
C LEU A 36 -24.08 5.42 -1.31
N VAL A 37 -22.99 5.16 -0.59
CA VAL A 37 -21.83 6.05 -0.45
C VAL A 37 -20.60 5.30 -0.94
N ARG A 38 -19.89 5.88 -1.91
CA ARG A 38 -18.58 5.39 -2.34
C ARG A 38 -17.49 6.08 -1.53
N PHE A 39 -16.48 5.34 -1.12
CA PHE A 39 -15.35 5.85 -0.34
C PHE A 39 -14.03 5.26 -0.84
N GLY A 40 -12.95 6.02 -0.62
CA GLY A 40 -11.63 5.73 -1.17
C GLY A 40 -11.48 6.11 -2.63
N ILE A 41 -10.27 5.91 -3.17
CA ILE A 41 -9.95 6.13 -4.58
C ILE A 41 -10.02 4.78 -5.31
N PRO A 42 -10.70 4.66 -6.46
CA PRO A 42 -10.68 3.43 -7.25
C PRO A 42 -9.26 2.98 -7.57
N GLY A 43 -8.95 1.70 -7.34
CA GLY A 43 -7.61 1.14 -7.57
C GLY A 43 -6.58 1.40 -6.47
N GLN A 44 -6.92 2.18 -5.44
CA GLN A 44 -6.03 2.40 -4.31
C GLN A 44 -5.71 1.09 -3.59
N ALA A 45 -4.46 0.98 -3.13
CA ALA A 45 -3.94 -0.24 -2.55
C ALA A 45 -4.58 -0.58 -1.19
N ASP A 46 -4.49 -1.86 -0.80
CA ASP A 46 -4.96 -2.39 0.48
C ASP A 46 -4.37 -1.72 1.74
N ILE A 47 -3.13 -1.26 1.66
CA ILE A 47 -2.40 -0.56 2.72
C ILE A 47 -1.81 0.71 2.13
N SER A 48 -2.11 1.85 2.76
CA SER A 48 -1.47 3.13 2.45
C SER A 48 -0.53 3.53 3.57
N GLY A 49 0.44 4.38 3.28
CA GLY A 49 1.38 4.86 4.27
C GLY A 49 2.19 6.05 3.82
N VAL A 50 3.00 6.56 4.73
CA VAL A 50 4.05 7.52 4.47
C VAL A 50 5.36 7.06 5.09
N ILE A 51 6.44 7.24 4.34
CA ILE A 51 7.81 7.06 4.79
C ILE A 51 8.36 8.45 5.16
N ARG A 52 9.30 8.50 6.12
CA ARG A 52 10.00 9.72 6.54
C ARG A 52 10.49 10.50 5.30
N GLY A 53 10.40 11.83 5.37
CA GLY A 53 10.64 12.69 4.21
C GLY A 53 9.38 12.92 3.36
N GLY A 54 8.22 12.39 3.77
CA GLY A 54 6.93 12.63 3.11
C GLY A 54 6.65 11.73 1.91
N TRP A 55 7.43 10.66 1.75
CA TRP A 55 7.31 9.75 0.60
C TRP A 55 6.08 8.88 0.74
N ARG A 56 5.23 8.88 -0.29
CA ARG A 56 4.00 8.10 -0.30
C ARG A 56 4.31 6.61 -0.47
N LEU A 57 3.69 5.77 0.36
CA LEU A 57 3.76 4.31 0.28
C LEU A 57 2.37 3.74 0.01
N GLU A 58 2.28 2.78 -0.92
CA GLU A 58 1.09 1.98 -1.20
C GLU A 58 1.49 0.52 -1.37
N VAL A 59 0.77 -0.39 -0.71
CA VAL A 59 1.05 -1.84 -0.74
C VAL A 59 -0.25 -2.58 -1.03
N GLU A 60 -0.33 -3.17 -2.22
CA GLU A 60 -1.47 -3.94 -2.70
C GLU A 60 -1.20 -5.43 -2.50
N VAL A 61 -2.09 -6.14 -1.81
CA VAL A 61 -1.87 -7.53 -1.42
C VAL A 61 -2.57 -8.45 -2.40
N LYS A 62 -1.82 -9.40 -2.98
CA LYS A 62 -2.36 -10.44 -3.85
C LYS A 62 -1.91 -11.82 -3.41
N SER A 63 -2.73 -12.82 -3.65
CA SER A 63 -2.29 -14.22 -3.63
C SER A 63 -1.26 -14.48 -4.73
N ASP A 64 -0.62 -15.65 -4.74
CA ASP A 64 0.38 -16.00 -5.77
C ASP A 64 -0.18 -15.93 -7.20
N THR A 65 -1.49 -16.17 -7.37
CA THR A 65 -2.20 -16.11 -8.65
C THR A 65 -3.03 -14.84 -8.82
N GLY A 66 -3.12 -14.00 -7.80
CA GLY A 66 -3.89 -12.75 -7.83
C GLY A 66 -3.28 -11.76 -8.83
N VAL A 67 -4.16 -11.11 -9.59
CA VAL A 67 -3.79 -10.13 -10.61
C VAL A 67 -4.37 -8.78 -10.22
N GLN A 68 -3.64 -7.70 -10.47
CA GLN A 68 -4.16 -6.35 -10.31
C GLN A 68 -5.34 -6.11 -11.26
N SER A 69 -6.34 -5.37 -10.79
CA SER A 69 -7.37 -4.84 -11.69
C SER A 69 -6.79 -3.72 -12.56
N PRO A 70 -7.44 -3.37 -13.69
CA PRO A 70 -7.04 -2.23 -14.51
C PRO A 70 -6.93 -0.92 -13.71
N GLU A 71 -7.86 -0.70 -12.77
CA GLU A 71 -7.84 0.49 -11.90
C GLU A 71 -6.64 0.48 -10.95
N GLN A 72 -6.27 -0.69 -10.41
CA GLN A 72 -5.10 -0.83 -9.54
C GLN A 72 -3.80 -0.55 -10.30
N ALA A 73 -3.70 -1.04 -11.54
CA ALA A 73 -2.57 -0.74 -12.41
C ALA A 73 -2.51 0.76 -12.79
N ASP A 74 -3.67 1.40 -13.03
CA ASP A 74 -3.73 2.84 -13.30
C ASP A 74 -3.28 3.67 -12.09
N PHE A 75 -3.76 3.29 -10.89
CA PHE A 75 -3.40 3.95 -9.64
C PHE A 75 -1.91 3.80 -9.34
N GLN A 76 -1.35 2.59 -9.49
CA GLN A 76 0.09 2.34 -9.36
C GLN A 76 0.88 3.29 -10.26
N ARG A 77 0.58 3.30 -11.56
CA ARG A 77 1.31 4.09 -12.54
C ARG A 77 1.33 5.57 -12.17
N ARG A 78 0.15 6.15 -11.86
CA ARG A 78 0.04 7.56 -11.47
C ARG A 78 0.80 7.87 -10.18
N LEU A 79 0.79 6.96 -9.21
CA LEU A 79 1.50 7.16 -7.95
C LEU A 79 3.02 7.17 -8.15
N GLU A 80 3.53 6.20 -8.92
CA GLU A 80 4.94 6.08 -9.27
C GLU A 80 5.43 7.29 -10.09
N GLU A 81 4.61 7.80 -11.02
CA GLU A 81 4.89 9.04 -11.76
C GLU A 81 5.05 10.27 -10.85
N GLN A 82 4.41 10.28 -9.67
CA GLN A 82 4.57 11.34 -8.65
C GLN A 82 5.71 11.05 -7.67
N GLY A 83 6.50 10.00 -7.89
CA GLY A 83 7.61 9.58 -7.02
C GLY A 83 7.17 8.81 -5.78
N GLY A 84 5.92 8.33 -5.73
CA GLY A 84 5.46 7.43 -4.69
C GLY A 84 5.97 6.01 -4.90
N LEU A 85 6.06 5.24 -3.82
CA LEU A 85 6.41 3.82 -3.82
C LEU A 85 5.14 2.98 -3.80
N TYR A 86 4.91 2.23 -4.88
CA TYR A 86 3.86 1.20 -4.94
C TYR A 86 4.50 -0.19 -4.90
N ILE A 87 3.96 -1.10 -4.10
CA ILE A 87 4.45 -2.48 -4.00
C ILE A 87 3.28 -3.45 -4.19
N LEU A 88 3.40 -4.33 -5.18
CA LEU A 88 2.54 -5.50 -5.31
C LEU A 88 3.04 -6.62 -4.40
N ALA A 89 2.40 -6.78 -3.25
CA ALA A 89 2.81 -7.70 -2.20
C ALA A 89 2.21 -9.10 -2.40
N ARG A 90 3.10 -10.08 -2.57
CA ARG A 90 2.75 -11.53 -2.51
C ARG A 90 3.34 -12.22 -1.29
N GLU A 91 4.38 -11.62 -0.72
CA GLU A 91 5.13 -12.15 0.42
C GLU A 91 5.56 -11.02 1.36
N LEU A 92 5.83 -11.34 2.62
CA LEU A 92 6.19 -10.36 3.64
C LEU A 92 7.58 -9.75 3.41
N GLU A 93 8.61 -10.60 3.33
CA GLU A 93 10.00 -10.16 3.41
C GLU A 93 10.44 -9.27 2.23
N PRO A 94 10.08 -9.57 0.97
CA PRO A 94 10.40 -8.68 -0.15
C PRO A 94 9.83 -7.27 0.02
N VAL A 95 8.63 -7.15 0.62
CA VAL A 95 7.98 -5.85 0.86
C VAL A 95 8.75 -5.07 1.93
N LEU A 96 9.11 -5.72 3.04
CA LEU A 96 9.88 -5.06 4.10
C LEU A 96 11.27 -4.63 3.60
N ALA A 97 11.92 -5.44 2.77
CA ALA A 97 13.20 -5.11 2.15
C ALA A 97 13.09 -3.88 1.23
N ALA A 98 12.06 -3.81 0.38
CA ALA A 98 11.83 -2.67 -0.50
C ALA A 98 11.60 -1.37 0.28
N VAL A 99 10.82 -1.41 1.35
CA VAL A 99 10.57 -0.23 2.21
C VAL A 99 11.83 0.23 2.93
N ARG A 100 12.65 -0.71 3.44
CA ARG A 100 13.96 -0.36 4.05
C ARG A 100 14.90 0.30 3.04
N ALA A 101 15.00 -0.26 1.84
CA ALA A 101 15.79 0.34 0.77
C ALA A 101 15.31 1.76 0.41
N ALA A 102 14.00 2.00 0.40
CA ALA A 102 13.45 3.33 0.15
C ALA A 102 13.81 4.34 1.26
N ILE A 103 13.83 3.91 2.53
CA ILE A 103 14.31 4.74 3.64
C ILE A 103 15.79 5.10 3.46
N ASP A 104 16.63 4.12 3.12
CA ASP A 104 18.05 4.35 2.92
C ASP A 104 18.30 5.32 1.76
N LEU A 105 17.53 5.22 0.66
CA LEU A 105 17.61 6.17 -0.44
C LEU A 105 17.20 7.59 -0.05
N GLU A 106 16.26 7.78 0.87
CA GLU A 106 15.89 9.10 1.38
C GLU A 106 17.01 9.70 2.22
N VAL A 107 17.67 8.91 3.07
CA VAL A 107 18.80 9.38 3.92
C VAL A 107 19.92 10.00 3.08
N HIS A 108 20.14 9.50 1.86
CA HIS A 108 21.21 9.96 0.98
C HIS A 108 20.78 11.08 0.01
N ARG A 109 19.52 11.51 0.03
CA ARG A 109 19.01 12.64 -0.77
C ARG A 109 18.98 13.96 0.00
N GLY A 110 19.21 13.92 1.32
CA GLY A 110 19.25 15.07 2.23
C GLY A 110 20.66 15.61 2.47
#